data_AF-A0A418KH18-F1
#
_entry.id   AF-A0A418KH18-F1
#
_cell.length_a   1.000
_cell.length_b   1.000
_cell.length_c   1.000
_cell.angle_alpha   90.00
_cell.angle_beta   90.00
_cell.angle_gamma   90.00
#
_symmetry.space_group_name_H-M   'P 1'
#
loop_
_entity.id
_entity.type
_entity.pdbx_description
1 polymer ?
#
loop_
_entity_poly.entity_id
_entity_poly.type
_entity_poly.pdbx_seq_one_letter_code
_entity_poly.pdbx_strand_id
1 'polypeptide(L)'
;MSSFPADPLNIELTVRSRSAAWLLMRRQPQAWWASADVIGPCEESVRHVGDVSMWTVTHDSWESIHPELVDTVLTADGQQFEPELDEFIGRGPRNVLLVERWTWSTPWRTMAGPLLAATIARFAWQVRLAVCHATSDDDARSSRDLRAAAGAVLEQHGWHPWRGLHIADPRSDAIADTALEILEAWMPTPTPD
;
A
#
# COMPACT_ATOMS: atom_id res chain seq x y z
N MET A 1 -18.92 -15.79 13.08
CA MET A 1 -19.50 -15.88 11.71
C MET A 1 -18.93 -14.71 10.93
N SER A 2 -18.27 -14.95 9.80
CA SER A 2 -17.45 -13.92 9.14
C SER A 2 -18.32 -12.75 8.68
N SER A 3 -17.87 -11.53 8.98
CA SER A 3 -18.57 -10.26 8.75
C SER A 3 -18.36 -9.70 7.34
N PHE A 4 -17.88 -10.52 6.40
CA PHE A 4 -17.55 -10.08 5.04
C PHE A 4 -18.79 -10.14 4.14
N PRO A 5 -18.95 -9.18 3.22
CA PRO A 5 -20.12 -9.12 2.33
C PRO A 5 -20.07 -10.17 1.21
N ALA A 6 -18.92 -10.77 0.94
CA ALA A 6 -18.74 -11.95 0.09
C ALA A 6 -17.54 -12.76 0.59
N ASP A 7 -17.22 -13.87 -0.07
CA ASP A 7 -16.05 -14.70 0.27
C ASP A 7 -14.73 -13.96 -0.03
N PRO A 8 -13.96 -13.52 0.98
CA PRO A 8 -12.72 -12.78 0.78
C PRO A 8 -11.61 -13.61 0.12
N LEU A 9 -11.69 -14.96 0.14
CA LEU A 9 -10.70 -15.81 -0.53
C LEU A 9 -10.81 -15.77 -2.06
N ASN A 10 -11.94 -15.27 -2.57
CA ASN A 10 -12.15 -15.07 -4.00
C ASN A 10 -11.80 -13.66 -4.46
N ILE A 11 -11.20 -12.82 -3.61
CA ILE A 11 -10.71 -11.50 -4.01
C ILE A 11 -9.46 -11.67 -4.88
N GLU A 12 -9.59 -11.32 -6.16
CA GLU A 12 -8.47 -11.18 -7.07
C GLU A 12 -7.93 -9.76 -6.99
N LEU A 13 -6.68 -9.65 -6.57
CA LEU A 13 -5.93 -8.40 -6.68
C LEU A 13 -5.18 -8.39 -8.01
N THR A 14 -5.51 -7.46 -8.89
CA THR A 14 -4.84 -7.23 -10.17
C THR A 14 -3.92 -6.01 -10.10
N VAL A 15 -2.65 -6.15 -10.50
CA VAL A 15 -1.68 -5.03 -10.56
C VAL A 15 -1.24 -4.79 -12.00
N ARG A 16 -1.34 -3.54 -12.47
CA ARG A 16 -1.05 -3.16 -13.86
C ARG A 16 -0.14 -1.93 -13.90
N SER A 17 0.80 -1.90 -14.85
CA SER A 17 1.52 -0.67 -15.16
C SER A 17 0.60 0.28 -15.93
N ARG A 18 0.63 1.57 -15.57
CA ARG A 18 -0.06 2.66 -16.26
C ARG A 18 0.87 3.58 -17.05
N SER A 19 2.16 3.26 -17.10
CA SER A 19 3.13 4.01 -17.90
C SER A 19 3.01 3.65 -19.37
N ALA A 20 3.28 4.62 -20.25
CA ALA A 20 3.40 4.34 -21.67
C ALA A 20 4.51 3.30 -21.90
N ALA A 21 4.24 2.28 -22.72
CA ALA A 21 5.12 1.12 -22.87
C ALA A 21 6.57 1.48 -23.26
N TRP A 22 6.76 2.56 -24.04
CA TRP A 22 8.08 3.05 -24.45
C TRP A 22 8.83 3.81 -23.33
N LEU A 23 8.14 4.32 -22.30
CA LEU A 23 8.77 4.95 -21.14
C LEU A 23 9.38 3.94 -20.18
N LEU A 24 8.91 2.69 -20.17
CA LEU A 24 9.49 1.59 -19.38
C LEU A 24 10.95 1.29 -19.76
N MET A 25 11.39 1.72 -20.95
CA MET A 25 12.76 1.55 -21.43
C MET A 25 13.73 2.63 -20.92
N ARG A 26 13.22 3.72 -20.35
CA ARG A 26 14.03 4.74 -19.68
C ARG A 26 13.83 4.56 -18.18
N ARG A 27 14.88 4.71 -17.36
CA ARG A 27 14.84 4.62 -15.89
C ARG A 27 14.00 5.77 -15.29
N GLN A 28 12.73 5.82 -15.64
CA GLN A 28 11.74 6.84 -15.34
C GLN A 28 10.80 6.30 -14.27
N PRO A 29 10.08 7.18 -13.55
CA PRO A 29 9.01 6.78 -12.65
C PRO A 29 8.02 5.87 -13.37
N GLN A 30 7.64 4.78 -12.71
CA GLN A 30 6.66 3.84 -13.25
C GLN A 30 5.36 3.99 -12.49
N ALA A 31 4.29 4.38 -13.19
CA ALA A 31 2.96 4.45 -12.63
C ALA A 31 2.36 3.05 -12.58
N TRP A 32 1.68 2.75 -11.49
CA TRP A 32 1.00 1.49 -11.24
C TRP A 32 -0.42 1.73 -10.74
N TRP A 33 -1.27 0.75 -11.01
CA TRP A 33 -2.60 0.69 -10.46
C TRP A 33 -2.90 -0.74 -10.04
N ALA A 34 -3.36 -0.89 -8.81
CA ALA A 34 -3.88 -2.13 -8.28
C ALA A 34 -5.39 -2.00 -8.07
N SER A 35 -6.11 -3.08 -8.33
CA SER A 35 -7.55 -3.16 -8.14
C SER A 35 -7.91 -4.54 -7.60
N ALA A 36 -8.81 -4.56 -6.63
CA ALA A 36 -9.27 -5.77 -5.97
C ALA A 36 -10.76 -5.99 -6.28
N ASP A 37 -11.08 -7.16 -6.83
CA ASP A 37 -12.44 -7.54 -7.19
C ASP A 37 -12.73 -8.98 -6.75
N VAL A 38 -13.96 -9.25 -6.32
CA VAL A 38 -14.44 -10.60 -6.01
C VAL A 38 -14.73 -11.34 -7.31
N ILE A 39 -14.06 -12.47 -7.50
CA ILE A 39 -14.29 -13.36 -8.63
C ILE A 39 -15.33 -14.42 -8.25
N GLY A 40 -16.30 -14.67 -9.14
CA GLY A 40 -17.36 -15.65 -8.92
C GLY A 40 -18.68 -15.06 -8.38
N PRO A 41 -19.55 -15.90 -7.77
CA PRO A 41 -20.89 -15.51 -7.36
C PRO A 41 -20.88 -14.48 -6.19
N CYS A 42 -21.31 -13.26 -6.48
CA CYS A 42 -21.58 -12.21 -5.48
C CYS A 42 -22.55 -11.19 -6.07
N GLU A 43 -23.15 -10.35 -5.21
CA GLU A 43 -23.89 -9.18 -5.68
C GLU A 43 -22.94 -8.17 -6.34
N GLU A 44 -23.43 -7.43 -7.34
CA GLU A 44 -22.62 -6.44 -8.05
C GLU A 44 -22.14 -5.30 -7.14
N SER A 45 -22.96 -4.93 -6.16
CA SER A 45 -22.69 -3.90 -5.16
C SER A 45 -21.47 -4.18 -4.27
N VAL A 46 -21.06 -5.45 -4.17
CA VAL A 46 -19.95 -5.90 -3.33
C VAL A 46 -18.83 -6.53 -4.15
N ARG A 47 -18.95 -6.52 -5.49
CA ARG A 47 -17.94 -7.10 -6.40
C ARG A 47 -16.63 -6.34 -6.33
N HIS A 48 -16.69 -5.02 -6.36
CA HIS A 48 -15.50 -4.19 -6.30
C HIS A 48 -15.11 -3.90 -4.84
N VAL A 49 -13.84 -4.14 -4.51
CA VAL A 49 -13.32 -4.03 -3.15
C VAL A 49 -12.57 -2.72 -2.95
N GLY A 50 -11.71 -2.36 -3.90
CA GLY A 50 -11.01 -1.07 -3.89
C GLY A 50 -9.84 -0.98 -4.85
N ASP A 51 -9.25 0.20 -4.90
CA ASP A 51 -8.18 0.56 -5.83
C ASP A 51 -6.99 1.22 -5.10
N VAL A 52 -5.80 1.05 -5.67
CA VAL A 52 -4.57 1.71 -5.20
C VAL A 52 -3.80 2.25 -6.41
N SER A 53 -3.47 3.54 -6.39
CA SER A 53 -2.60 4.20 -7.37
C SER A 53 -1.23 4.44 -6.77
N MET A 54 -0.18 4.05 -7.50
CA MET A 54 1.18 4.06 -6.97
C MET A 54 2.21 4.43 -8.02
N TRP A 55 3.40 4.80 -7.54
CA TRP A 55 4.58 5.04 -8.36
C TRP A 55 5.76 4.25 -7.83
N THR A 56 6.51 3.59 -8.71
CA THR A 56 7.88 3.18 -8.39
C THR A 56 8.83 4.26 -8.85
N VAL A 57 9.61 4.79 -7.91
CA VAL A 57 10.58 5.86 -8.14
C VAL A 57 11.97 5.43 -7.70
N THR A 58 12.96 6.11 -8.26
CA THR A 58 14.37 6.05 -7.87
C THR A 58 14.77 7.39 -7.26
N HIS A 59 15.90 7.45 -6.55
CA HIS A 59 16.46 8.72 -6.06
C HIS A 59 16.56 9.78 -7.17
N ASP A 60 17.01 9.41 -8.38
CA ASP A 60 17.12 10.32 -9.54
C ASP A 60 15.78 10.82 -10.12
N SER A 61 14.66 10.18 -9.77
CA SER A 61 13.37 10.42 -10.45
C SER A 61 12.25 10.85 -9.52
N TRP A 62 12.47 10.76 -8.21
CA TRP A 62 11.49 11.13 -7.19
C TRP A 62 11.14 12.62 -7.23
N GLU A 63 12.13 13.51 -7.38
CA GLU A 63 11.93 14.97 -7.44
C GLU A 63 10.91 15.40 -8.50
N SER A 64 10.79 14.63 -9.59
CA SER A 64 9.86 14.93 -10.68
C SER A 64 8.39 14.60 -10.39
N ILE A 65 8.13 13.79 -9.36
CA ILE A 65 6.79 13.30 -9.01
C ILE A 65 6.31 13.90 -7.69
N HIS A 66 7.14 13.85 -6.64
CA HIS A 66 6.81 14.32 -5.29
C HIS A 66 8.02 14.98 -4.63
N PRO A 67 8.44 16.19 -5.08
CA PRO A 67 9.62 16.87 -4.56
C PRO A 67 9.55 17.12 -3.05
N GLU A 68 8.36 17.32 -2.50
CA GLU A 68 8.12 17.57 -1.08
C GLU A 68 8.45 16.37 -0.17
N LEU A 69 8.50 15.15 -0.72
CA LEU A 69 8.77 13.94 0.04
C LEU A 69 10.26 13.56 0.05
N VAL A 70 11.05 14.14 -0.86
CA VAL A 70 12.48 13.82 -1.05
C VAL A 70 13.27 14.09 0.23
N ASP A 71 13.20 15.31 0.74
CA ASP A 71 13.92 15.75 1.94
C ASP A 71 13.44 15.07 3.24
N THR A 72 12.31 14.35 3.16
CA THR A 72 11.76 13.62 4.30
C THR A 72 12.35 12.22 4.42
N VAL A 73 12.70 11.61 3.28
CA VAL A 73 13.09 10.19 3.17
C VAL A 73 14.57 10.03 2.84
N LEU A 74 15.15 10.98 2.10
CA LEU A 74 16.54 10.96 1.67
C LEU A 74 17.38 11.96 2.45
N THR A 75 18.68 11.69 2.51
CA THR A 75 19.71 12.60 3.01
C THR A 75 19.76 13.88 2.19
N ALA A 76 20.37 14.94 2.75
CA ALA A 76 20.47 16.24 2.08
C ALA A 76 21.22 16.23 0.72
N ASP A 77 22.02 15.20 0.44
CA ASP A 77 22.65 14.99 -0.87
C ASP A 77 21.76 14.22 -1.87
N GLY A 78 20.58 13.77 -1.43
CA GLY A 78 19.61 12.99 -2.19
C GLY A 78 20.08 11.56 -2.54
N GLN A 79 21.22 11.11 -2.01
CA GLN A 79 21.84 9.86 -2.45
C GLN A 79 21.46 8.65 -1.59
N GLN A 80 21.14 8.86 -0.31
CA GLN A 80 20.90 7.79 0.65
C GLN A 80 19.56 8.01 1.35
N PHE A 81 18.99 6.94 1.92
CA PHE A 81 17.92 7.13 2.89
C PHE A 81 18.48 7.81 4.13
N GLU A 82 17.64 8.60 4.80
CA GLU A 82 17.96 9.12 6.14
C GLU A 82 18.46 7.97 7.04
N PRO A 83 19.57 8.14 7.81
CA PRO A 83 20.19 7.02 8.50
C PRO A 83 19.26 6.22 9.43
N GLU A 84 18.42 6.91 10.18
CA GLU A 84 17.40 6.30 11.05
C GLU A 84 16.38 5.48 10.25
N LEU A 85 16.03 5.93 9.04
CA LEU A 85 15.18 5.19 8.12
C LEU A 85 15.89 3.98 7.53
N ASP A 86 17.17 4.12 7.17
CA ASP A 86 17.99 3.05 6.59
C ASP A 86 18.19 1.89 7.56
N GLU A 87 18.30 2.19 8.86
CA GLU A 87 18.36 1.19 9.94
C GLU A 87 17.01 0.48 10.15
N PHE A 88 15.90 1.21 10.00
CA PHE A 88 14.55 0.68 10.14
C PHE A 88 14.19 -0.30 9.01
N ILE A 89 14.59 -0.01 7.77
CA ILE A 89 14.23 -0.83 6.60
C ILE A 89 15.31 -1.86 6.24
N GLY A 90 14.87 -3.09 6.01
CA GLY A 90 15.74 -4.18 5.58
C GLY A 90 16.45 -3.87 4.27
N ARG A 91 17.55 -4.59 4.00
CA ARG A 91 18.35 -4.43 2.78
C ARG A 91 17.53 -4.69 1.51
N GLY A 92 17.80 -3.95 0.45
CA GLY A 92 17.08 -4.11 -0.81
C GLY A 92 17.45 -3.07 -1.87
N PRO A 93 16.79 -3.11 -3.04
CA PRO A 93 16.96 -2.11 -4.09
C PRO A 93 16.53 -0.72 -3.60
N ARG A 94 17.28 0.34 -3.88
CA ARG A 94 16.98 1.71 -3.42
C ARG A 94 15.76 2.37 -4.06
N ASN A 95 14.92 1.58 -4.73
CA ASN A 95 13.68 2.08 -5.30
C ASN A 95 12.63 2.18 -4.20
N VAL A 96 11.68 3.09 -4.40
CA VAL A 96 10.59 3.33 -3.45
C VAL A 96 9.26 3.22 -4.16
N LEU A 97 8.29 2.65 -3.46
CA LEU A 97 6.89 2.61 -3.88
C LEU A 97 6.14 3.74 -3.18
N LEU A 98 5.72 4.75 -3.94
CA LEU A 98 4.86 5.82 -3.45
C LEU A 98 3.41 5.40 -3.64
N VAL A 99 2.68 5.23 -2.55
CA VAL A 99 1.23 5.04 -2.55
C VAL A 99 0.59 6.42 -2.55
N GLU A 100 0.08 6.82 -3.72
CA GLU A 100 -0.48 8.15 -3.96
C GLU A 100 -1.93 8.24 -3.49
N ARG A 101 -2.75 7.24 -3.86
CA ARG A 101 -4.18 7.20 -3.55
C ARG A 101 -4.61 5.77 -3.31
N TRP A 102 -5.50 5.59 -2.36
CA TRP A 102 -6.20 4.32 -2.14
C TRP A 102 -7.66 4.57 -1.80
N THR A 103 -8.52 3.67 -2.26
CA THR A 103 -9.97 3.76 -2.11
C THR A 103 -10.51 2.37 -1.78
N TRP A 104 -11.53 2.31 -0.93
CA TRP A 104 -12.22 1.05 -0.62
C TRP A 104 -13.71 1.26 -0.67
N SER A 105 -14.43 0.29 -1.22
CA SER A 105 -15.87 0.30 -1.16
C SER A 105 -16.34 0.12 0.29
N THR A 106 -17.42 0.81 0.65
CA THR A 106 -17.92 0.85 2.04
C THR A 106 -18.12 -0.53 2.68
N PRO A 107 -18.65 -1.56 1.97
CA PRO A 107 -18.82 -2.90 2.54
C PRO A 107 -17.50 -3.59 2.93
N TRP A 108 -16.38 -3.17 2.37
CA TRP A 108 -15.08 -3.81 2.50
C TRP A 108 -14.05 -3.00 3.30
N ARG A 109 -14.48 -1.95 4.04
CA ARG A 109 -13.54 -1.05 4.75
C ARG A 109 -12.57 -1.76 5.70
N THR A 110 -12.95 -2.88 6.28
CA THR A 110 -12.07 -3.67 7.16
C THR A 110 -10.94 -4.39 6.41
N MET A 111 -11.02 -4.48 5.08
CA MET A 111 -9.99 -5.06 4.22
C MET A 111 -8.93 -4.05 3.76
N ALA A 112 -9.10 -2.78 4.13
CA ALA A 112 -8.24 -1.69 3.68
C ALA A 112 -6.75 -1.96 3.93
N GLY A 113 -6.41 -2.32 5.16
CA GLY A 113 -5.04 -2.63 5.55
C GLY A 113 -4.50 -3.90 4.90
N PRO A 114 -5.17 -5.06 5.06
CA PRO A 114 -4.72 -6.31 4.46
C PRO A 114 -4.52 -6.25 2.95
N LEU A 115 -5.42 -5.57 2.21
CA LEU A 115 -5.26 -5.41 0.76
C LEU A 115 -4.14 -4.46 0.39
N LEU A 116 -3.93 -3.39 1.15
CA LEU A 116 -2.80 -2.51 0.93
C LEU A 116 -1.48 -3.23 1.21
N ALA A 117 -1.40 -4.01 2.30
CA ALA A 117 -0.26 -4.85 2.64
C ALA A 117 0.03 -5.88 1.53
N ALA A 118 -1.00 -6.62 1.10
CA ALA A 118 -0.90 -7.56 -0.02
C ALA A 118 -0.46 -6.88 -1.32
N THR A 119 -0.91 -5.64 -1.56
CA THR A 119 -0.52 -4.84 -2.74
C THR A 119 0.96 -4.49 -2.69
N ILE A 120 1.45 -3.89 -1.59
CA ILE A 120 2.85 -3.47 -1.51
C ILE A 120 3.82 -4.66 -1.45
N ALA A 121 3.40 -5.78 -0.86
CA ALA A 121 4.19 -7.02 -0.82
C ALA A 121 4.56 -7.54 -2.22
N ARG A 122 3.74 -7.26 -3.25
CA ARG A 122 4.07 -7.63 -4.65
C ARG A 122 5.25 -6.85 -5.22
N PHE A 123 5.59 -5.73 -4.62
CA PHE A 123 6.73 -4.91 -5.01
C PHE A 123 7.97 -5.19 -4.15
N ALA A 124 7.91 -6.11 -3.18
CA ALA A 124 8.98 -6.35 -2.20
C ALA A 124 10.35 -6.69 -2.82
N TRP A 125 10.37 -7.26 -4.03
CA TRP A 125 11.59 -7.54 -4.78
C TRP A 125 12.13 -6.35 -5.58
N GLN A 126 11.29 -5.35 -5.83
CA GLN A 126 11.59 -4.20 -6.69
C GLN A 126 11.88 -2.93 -5.88
N VAL A 127 11.35 -2.81 -4.67
CA VAL A 127 11.50 -1.64 -3.80
C VAL A 127 12.02 -2.03 -2.43
N ARG A 128 12.66 -1.08 -1.75
CA ARG A 128 13.12 -1.24 -0.35
C ARG A 128 12.18 -0.58 0.65
N LEU A 129 11.45 0.44 0.21
CA LEU A 129 10.56 1.26 1.03
C LEU A 129 9.23 1.44 0.31
N ALA A 130 8.12 1.38 1.05
CA ALA A 130 6.85 1.96 0.64
C ALA A 130 6.58 3.23 1.46
N VAL A 131 6.06 4.26 0.81
CA VAL A 131 5.70 5.54 1.41
C VAL A 131 4.27 5.84 1.04
N CYS A 132 3.45 6.21 2.02
CA CYS A 132 2.07 6.60 1.83
C CYS A 132 1.85 7.94 2.51
N HIS A 133 1.19 8.85 1.80
CA HIS A 133 0.54 9.97 2.45
C HIS A 133 -0.86 9.48 2.87
N ALA A 134 -1.19 9.50 4.16
CA ALA A 134 -2.47 8.98 4.67
C ALA A 134 -3.66 9.80 4.14
N THR A 135 -4.10 9.52 2.92
CA THR A 135 -5.28 10.09 2.28
C THR A 135 -6.06 9.01 1.56
N SER A 136 -7.18 8.60 2.16
CA SER A 136 -8.20 7.75 1.52
C SER A 136 -9.24 8.64 0.82
N ASP A 137 -9.16 8.70 -0.51
CA ASP A 137 -10.09 9.34 -1.45
C ASP A 137 -10.47 10.86 -1.37
N ASP A 138 -11.00 11.31 -2.51
CA ASP A 138 -11.27 12.61 -3.16
C ASP A 138 -11.66 13.89 -2.37
N ASP A 139 -10.98 14.24 -1.29
CA ASP A 139 -10.98 15.65 -0.87
C ASP A 139 -9.58 16.16 -0.54
N ALA A 140 -9.15 17.17 -1.31
CA ALA A 140 -8.06 18.08 -0.95
C ALA A 140 -8.28 18.74 0.43
N ARG A 141 -9.46 18.53 1.03
CA ARG A 141 -9.87 18.88 2.40
C ARG A 141 -10.28 17.67 3.25
N SER A 142 -9.69 16.49 3.04
CA SER A 142 -9.84 15.38 3.99
C SER A 142 -9.61 15.93 5.40
N SER A 143 -10.65 15.88 6.23
CA SER A 143 -10.59 16.46 7.57
C SER A 143 -9.42 15.82 8.32
N ARG A 144 -8.87 16.56 9.30
CA ARG A 144 -7.79 16.02 10.16
C ARG A 144 -8.16 14.63 10.71
N ASP A 145 -9.43 14.43 11.04
CA ASP A 145 -9.95 13.18 11.59
C ASP A 145 -9.92 12.03 10.58
N LEU A 146 -10.23 12.29 9.30
CA LEU A 146 -10.14 11.26 8.24
C LEU A 146 -8.70 10.84 8.00
N ARG A 147 -7.75 11.79 7.99
CA ARG A 147 -6.32 11.47 7.87
C ARG A 147 -5.80 10.69 9.08
N ALA A 148 -6.25 11.05 10.28
CA ALA A 148 -5.90 10.32 11.49
C ALA A 148 -6.46 8.89 11.48
N ALA A 149 -7.71 8.71 11.03
CA ALA A 149 -8.31 7.39 10.89
C ALA A 149 -7.60 6.55 9.82
N ALA A 150 -7.27 7.14 8.68
CA ALA A 150 -6.49 6.48 7.63
C ALA A 150 -5.10 6.07 8.14
N GLY A 151 -4.40 6.97 8.85
CA GLY A 151 -3.12 6.67 9.48
C GLY A 151 -3.21 5.55 10.51
N ALA A 152 -4.25 5.54 11.34
CA ALA A 152 -4.48 4.47 12.31
C ALA A 152 -4.69 3.10 11.64
N VAL A 153 -5.39 3.06 10.50
CA VAL A 153 -5.51 1.82 9.71
C VAL A 153 -4.13 1.39 9.20
N LEU A 154 -3.34 2.30 8.64
CA LEU A 154 -1.99 1.97 8.17
C LEU A 154 -1.13 1.40 9.32
N GLU A 155 -1.14 2.06 10.48
CA GLU A 155 -0.34 1.69 11.65
C GLU A 155 -0.72 0.33 12.24
N GLN A 156 -1.99 -0.04 12.19
CA GLN A 156 -2.45 -1.38 12.57
C GLN A 156 -1.89 -2.49 11.68
N HIS A 157 -1.46 -2.13 10.46
CA HIS A 157 -1.18 -3.04 9.37
C HIS A 157 0.27 -2.91 8.87
N GLY A 158 1.19 -2.67 9.81
CA GLY A 158 2.64 -2.72 9.59
C GLY A 158 3.27 -1.47 9.00
N TRP A 159 2.51 -0.37 8.90
CA TRP A 159 3.08 0.94 8.57
C TRP A 159 3.50 1.70 9.83
N HIS A 160 4.44 2.62 9.68
CA HIS A 160 4.97 3.42 10.77
C HIS A 160 4.90 4.91 10.43
N PRO A 161 4.53 5.78 11.39
CA PRO A 161 4.54 7.21 11.18
C PRO A 161 5.99 7.70 11.02
N TRP A 162 6.23 8.53 10.01
CA TRP A 162 7.54 9.09 9.69
C TRP A 162 7.41 10.52 9.20
N ARG A 163 7.75 11.49 10.06
CA ARG A 163 7.83 12.93 9.69
C ARG A 163 6.62 13.46 8.89
N GLY A 164 5.41 12.99 9.20
CA GLY A 164 4.17 13.39 8.50
C GLY A 164 3.70 12.46 7.38
N LEU A 165 4.44 11.37 7.15
CA LEU A 165 4.12 10.28 6.22
C LEU A 165 3.90 8.98 6.99
N HIS A 166 3.49 7.94 6.28
CA HIS A 166 3.54 6.56 6.74
C HIS A 166 4.50 5.76 5.85
N ILE A 167 5.37 4.99 6.47
CA ILE A 167 6.38 4.17 5.81
C ILE A 167 6.23 2.70 6.16
N ALA A 168 6.61 1.82 5.25
CA ALA A 168 6.70 0.38 5.50
C ALA A 168 7.89 -0.22 4.74
N ASP A 169 8.54 -1.23 5.32
CA ASP A 169 9.37 -2.16 4.53
C ASP A 169 8.44 -3.22 3.94
N PRO A 170 8.26 -3.29 2.60
CA PRO A 170 7.36 -4.27 1.98
C PRO A 170 7.82 -5.73 2.14
N ARG A 171 9.03 -5.96 2.67
CA ARG A 171 9.58 -7.28 3.00
C ARG A 171 9.48 -7.61 4.50
N SER A 172 8.90 -6.74 5.32
CA SER A 172 8.80 -7.02 6.76
C SER A 172 7.80 -8.14 7.02
N ASP A 173 8.06 -8.91 8.07
CA ASP A 173 7.13 -9.94 8.54
C ASP A 173 5.78 -9.33 8.91
N ALA A 174 5.76 -8.11 9.46
CA ALA A 174 4.52 -7.39 9.77
C ALA A 174 3.62 -7.18 8.54
N ILE A 175 4.19 -6.83 7.37
CA ILE A 175 3.42 -6.70 6.13
C ILE A 175 2.96 -8.06 5.62
N ALA A 176 3.80 -9.09 5.73
CA ALA A 176 3.44 -10.45 5.33
C ALA A 176 2.30 -11.01 6.20
N ASP A 177 2.42 -10.91 7.52
CA ASP A 177 1.43 -11.36 8.50
C ASP A 177 0.10 -10.62 8.30
N THR A 178 0.16 -9.30 8.11
CA THR A 178 -1.03 -8.48 7.80
C THR A 178 -1.75 -8.98 6.54
N ALA A 179 -1.02 -9.32 5.49
CA ALA A 179 -1.62 -9.85 4.27
C ALA A 179 -2.28 -11.22 4.48
N LEU A 180 -1.83 -11.98 5.49
CA LEU A 180 -2.35 -13.29 5.85
C LEU A 180 -3.50 -13.24 6.88
N GLU A 181 -3.72 -12.11 7.56
CA GLU A 181 -4.83 -11.92 8.53
C GLU A 181 -6.19 -12.32 7.96
N ILE A 182 -6.40 -12.13 6.64
CA ILE A 182 -7.64 -12.52 5.96
C ILE A 182 -7.90 -14.02 6.07
N LEU A 183 -6.85 -14.84 5.97
CA LEU A 183 -6.94 -16.29 6.10
C LEU A 183 -7.36 -16.66 7.53
N GLU A 184 -6.76 -16.02 8.53
CA GLU A 184 -7.06 -16.27 9.94
C GLU A 184 -8.47 -15.83 10.32
N ALA A 185 -8.92 -14.67 9.83
CA ALA A 185 -10.25 -14.14 10.08
C ALA A 185 -11.37 -14.94 9.38
N TRP A 186 -11.04 -15.60 8.26
CA TRP A 186 -12.00 -16.39 7.50
C TRP A 186 -12.07 -17.85 7.95
N MET A 187 -10.97 -18.43 8.43
CA MET A 187 -11.00 -19.79 8.96
C MET A 187 -11.92 -19.87 10.19
N PRO A 188 -12.83 -20.87 10.25
CA PRO A 188 -13.61 -21.08 11.45
C PRO A 188 -12.67 -21.37 12.62
N THR A 189 -12.87 -20.67 13.74
CA THR A 189 -12.16 -20.95 14.98
C THR A 189 -12.46 -22.41 15.34
N PRO A 190 -11.46 -23.29 15.51
CA PRO A 190 -11.72 -24.66 15.92
C PRO A 190 -12.48 -24.61 17.25
N THR A 191 -13.68 -25.18 17.25
CA THR A 191 -14.48 -25.29 18.47
C THR A 191 -13.74 -26.26 19.38
N PRO A 192 -13.38 -25.89 20.61
CA PRO A 192 -12.82 -26.87 21.54
C PRO A 192 -13.91 -27.90 21.86
N ASP A 193 -13.58 -29.18 21.67
CA ASP A 193 -14.40 -30.33 22.07
C ASP A 193 -14.61 -30.39 23.59
#